data_AF-A0A7T5JGV2-F1
#
_entry.id   AF-A0A7T5JGV2-F1
#
_cell.length_a   1.000
_cell.length_b   1.000
_cell.length_c   1.000
_cell.angle_alpha   90.00
_cell.angle_beta   90.00
_cell.angle_gamma   90.00
#
_symmetry.space_group_name_H-M   'P 1'
#
loop_
_entity.id
_entity.type
_entity.pdbx_description
1 polymer ?
#
loop_
_entity_poly.entity_id
_entity_poly.type
_entity_poly.pdbx_seq_one_letter_code
_entity_poly.pdbx_strand_id
1 'polypeptide(L)'
;MVKSSLNPFQQRRQGDVPTHHTAQLALAVADEVYLRALLTDSLPTLAQPYEIGAISIQVGVPLRDHPQYSIDGVLTFEHIHCVLAGSGPEVPPLPEFHTHTEYQSVTHCHSDLATLAENVAPSEAVNLLARAGFDADHIRQILQLPSQAWHHSWWYALGPEGFLTVPFQRHIRSRCFADGTFTLQFKDDYAQDRPHGFRSQSQAVPVMVHQDSLSFGENLTRLNRARRELNGSQALLIAPDLTELEIEGYLRQNVSLSNPRGLQRSLTAHCRLCHRDLCPLHGVDSSPVMACRSFLPAEAVI
;
A
#
# COMPACT_ATOMS: atom_id res chain seq x y z
N MET A 1 -34.67 -7.78 -56.77
CA MET A 1 -33.33 -7.16 -56.59
C MET A 1 -33.42 -6.18 -55.43
N VAL A 2 -33.00 -6.60 -54.24
CA VAL A 2 -33.12 -5.84 -52.99
C VAL A 2 -31.78 -5.15 -52.74
N LYS A 3 -31.81 -3.82 -52.57
CA LYS A 3 -30.66 -2.99 -52.20
C LYS A 3 -30.47 -3.04 -50.68
N SER A 4 -29.26 -3.39 -50.26
CA SER A 4 -28.78 -3.29 -48.89
C SER A 4 -28.68 -1.84 -48.43
N SER A 5 -29.15 -1.57 -47.21
CA SER A 5 -28.86 -0.36 -46.44
C SER A 5 -28.12 -0.80 -45.17
N LEU A 6 -26.87 -0.38 -45.02
CA LEU A 6 -26.07 -0.58 -43.82
C LEU A 6 -26.29 0.57 -42.83
N ASN A 7 -26.51 0.15 -41.57
CA ASN A 7 -26.23 0.81 -40.27
C ASN A 7 -27.14 1.92 -39.73
N PRO A 8 -27.22 2.09 -38.37
CA PRO A 8 -26.39 1.45 -37.33
C PRO A 8 -27.15 0.69 -36.23
N PHE A 9 -26.58 -0.43 -35.79
CA PHE A 9 -26.87 -1.04 -34.49
C PHE A 9 -26.25 -0.17 -33.38
N GLN A 10 -27.03 0.77 -32.87
CA GLN A 10 -26.93 1.18 -31.47
C GLN A 10 -27.93 0.33 -30.69
N GLN A 11 -27.47 -0.55 -29.79
CA GLN A 11 -28.16 -0.78 -28.52
C GLN A 11 -27.33 -1.63 -27.55
N ARG A 12 -27.16 -1.04 -26.36
CA ARG A 12 -27.01 -1.64 -25.02
C ARG A 12 -25.74 -2.47 -24.73
N ARG A 13 -24.78 -1.80 -24.07
CA ARG A 13 -24.28 -2.29 -22.79
C ARG A 13 -24.70 -1.31 -21.70
N GLN A 14 -25.87 -1.56 -21.10
CA GLN A 14 -26.18 -1.02 -19.78
C GLN A 14 -25.32 -1.82 -18.80
N GLY A 15 -24.38 -1.17 -18.12
CA GLY A 15 -23.64 -1.78 -17.02
C GLY A 15 -24.59 -1.97 -15.84
N ASP A 16 -24.80 -3.23 -15.44
CA ASP A 16 -25.53 -3.55 -14.22
C ASP A 16 -24.86 -2.87 -13.02
N VAL A 17 -25.64 -2.09 -12.28
CA VAL A 17 -25.23 -1.52 -10.99
C VAL A 17 -25.13 -2.70 -10.02
N PRO A 18 -23.99 -2.93 -9.36
CA PRO A 18 -23.89 -3.98 -8.37
C PRO A 18 -24.86 -3.66 -7.23
N THR A 19 -25.86 -4.51 -7.03
CA THR A 19 -26.68 -4.46 -5.82
C THR A 19 -25.81 -4.79 -4.62
N HIS A 20 -26.20 -4.34 -3.41
CA HIS A 20 -25.47 -4.61 -2.18
C HIS A 20 -25.09 -6.09 -2.00
N HIS A 21 -26.01 -7.00 -2.35
CA HIS A 21 -25.77 -8.44 -2.33
C HIS A 21 -24.72 -8.91 -3.35
N THR A 22 -24.70 -8.34 -4.56
CA THR A 22 -23.68 -8.66 -5.57
C THR A 22 -22.28 -8.27 -5.11
N ALA A 23 -22.13 -7.12 -4.45
CA ALA A 23 -20.84 -6.67 -3.92
C ALA A 23 -20.38 -7.50 -2.71
N GLN A 24 -21.29 -7.86 -1.79
CA GLN A 24 -20.96 -8.79 -0.70
C GLN A 24 -20.54 -10.18 -1.21
N LEU A 25 -21.24 -10.70 -2.23
CA LEU A 25 -20.87 -11.95 -2.89
C LEU A 25 -19.49 -11.83 -3.56
N ALA A 26 -19.21 -10.70 -4.23
CA ALA A 26 -17.89 -10.44 -4.82
C ALA A 26 -16.78 -10.45 -3.76
N LEU A 27 -17.00 -9.86 -2.58
CA LEU A 27 -16.05 -9.93 -1.46
C LEU A 27 -15.85 -11.37 -0.95
N ALA A 28 -16.91 -12.17 -0.90
CA ALA A 28 -16.86 -13.55 -0.42
C ALA A 28 -16.10 -14.49 -1.35
N VAL A 29 -16.06 -14.21 -2.65
CA VAL A 29 -15.34 -15.01 -3.66
C VAL A 29 -14.11 -14.29 -4.22
N ALA A 30 -13.71 -13.18 -3.59
CA ALA A 30 -12.59 -12.36 -4.06
C ALA A 30 -11.27 -13.13 -4.05
N ASP A 31 -10.52 -13.01 -5.14
CA ASP A 31 -9.15 -13.47 -5.21
C ASP A 31 -8.17 -12.39 -4.70
N GLU A 32 -6.90 -12.77 -4.55
CA GLU A 32 -5.87 -11.87 -4.04
C GLU A 32 -5.69 -10.63 -4.92
N VAL A 33 -5.88 -10.77 -6.23
CA VAL A 33 -5.74 -9.67 -7.21
C VAL A 33 -6.80 -8.61 -6.95
N TYR A 34 -8.07 -9.03 -6.79
CA TYR A 34 -9.16 -8.13 -6.47
C TYR A 34 -8.96 -7.44 -5.12
N LEU A 35 -8.54 -8.18 -4.10
CA LEU A 35 -8.31 -7.60 -2.77
C LEU A 35 -7.16 -6.58 -2.76
N ARG A 36 -6.10 -6.82 -3.55
CA ARG A 36 -5.02 -5.84 -3.74
C ARG A 36 -5.52 -4.59 -4.45
N ALA A 37 -6.31 -4.74 -5.52
CA ALA A 37 -6.90 -3.62 -6.25
C ALA A 37 -7.79 -2.74 -5.34
N LEU A 38 -8.52 -3.34 -4.39
CA LEU A 38 -9.29 -2.57 -3.40
C LEU A 38 -8.42 -1.66 -2.51
N LEU A 39 -7.17 -2.01 -2.26
CA LEU A 39 -6.24 -1.20 -1.47
C LEU A 39 -5.51 -0.15 -2.33
N THR A 40 -5.11 -0.53 -3.54
CA THR A 40 -4.29 0.31 -4.44
C THR A 40 -5.12 1.34 -5.19
N ASP A 41 -6.31 0.94 -5.65
CA ASP A 41 -7.13 1.73 -6.58
C ASP A 41 -8.21 2.55 -5.87
N SER A 42 -8.23 2.51 -4.53
CA SER A 42 -9.16 3.31 -3.73
C SER A 42 -8.77 4.79 -3.70
N LEU A 43 -9.72 5.66 -3.35
CA LEU A 43 -9.47 7.09 -3.12
C LEU A 43 -9.81 7.50 -1.68
N PRO A 44 -8.82 7.95 -0.87
CA PRO A 44 -7.39 7.87 -1.14
C PRO A 44 -6.92 6.41 -1.20
N THR A 45 -5.76 6.18 -1.82
CA THR A 45 -5.09 4.89 -1.82
C THR A 45 -4.81 4.48 -0.36
N LEU A 46 -5.15 3.24 0.00
CA LEU A 46 -4.92 2.74 1.36
C LEU A 46 -3.48 2.26 1.55
N ALA A 47 -2.92 1.63 0.52
CA ALA A 47 -1.54 1.16 0.50
C ALA A 47 -1.04 1.08 -0.95
N GLN A 48 0.23 1.41 -1.17
CA GLN A 48 0.91 1.21 -2.46
C GLN A 48 1.16 -0.29 -2.69
N PRO A 49 1.32 -0.76 -3.94
CA PRO A 49 1.41 -2.20 -4.19
C PRO A 49 2.60 -2.87 -3.50
N TYR A 50 3.74 -2.17 -3.38
CA TYR A 50 4.93 -2.65 -2.64
C TYR A 50 4.78 -2.63 -1.11
N GLU A 51 3.72 -2.02 -0.59
CA GLU A 51 3.41 -1.98 0.85
C GLU A 51 2.53 -3.16 1.28
N ILE A 52 2.06 -3.99 0.35
CA ILE A 52 1.06 -5.02 0.63
C ILE A 52 1.72 -6.42 0.56
N GLY A 53 1.87 -7.06 1.71
CA GLY A 53 2.27 -8.46 1.85
C GLY A 53 1.10 -9.42 1.71
N ALA A 54 0.97 -10.39 2.63
CA ALA A 54 -0.19 -11.29 2.64
C ALA A 54 -1.50 -10.51 2.84
N ILE A 55 -2.58 -10.92 2.16
CA ILE A 55 -3.90 -10.29 2.23
C ILE A 55 -5.00 -11.34 2.39
N SER A 56 -6.02 -11.00 3.17
CA SER A 56 -7.18 -11.86 3.42
C SER A 56 -8.40 -11.01 3.75
N ILE A 57 -9.59 -11.58 3.58
CA ILE A 57 -10.85 -10.91 3.92
C ILE A 57 -11.74 -11.83 4.74
N GLN A 58 -12.43 -11.25 5.73
CA GLN A 58 -13.54 -11.87 6.43
C GLN A 58 -14.82 -11.14 6.05
N VAL A 59 -15.90 -11.84 5.75
CA VAL A 59 -17.17 -11.26 5.29
C VAL A 59 -18.24 -11.42 6.37
N GLY A 60 -19.10 -10.41 6.54
CA GLY A 60 -20.20 -10.45 7.50
C GLY A 60 -19.74 -10.46 8.95
N VAL A 61 -18.71 -9.68 9.27
CA VAL A 61 -18.09 -9.69 10.61
C VAL A 61 -19.00 -8.98 11.62
N PRO A 62 -19.48 -9.65 12.68
CA PRO A 62 -20.33 -9.04 13.68
C PRO A 62 -19.53 -8.05 14.53
N LEU A 63 -20.14 -6.91 14.84
CA LEU A 63 -19.57 -5.90 15.74
C LEU A 63 -19.90 -6.27 17.19
N ARG A 64 -18.87 -6.47 18.02
CA ARG A 64 -18.95 -6.89 19.44
C ARG A 64 -19.82 -5.96 20.26
N ASP A 65 -19.71 -4.66 20.03
CA ASP A 65 -20.45 -3.65 20.80
C ASP A 65 -21.94 -3.66 20.46
N HIS A 66 -22.33 -4.18 19.30
CA HIS A 66 -23.72 -4.33 18.90
C HIS A 66 -23.91 -5.55 17.98
N PRO A 67 -24.21 -6.74 18.53
CA PRO A 67 -24.28 -8.00 17.79
C PRO A 67 -25.31 -8.04 16.65
N GLN A 68 -26.25 -7.09 16.63
CA GLN A 68 -27.25 -6.93 15.56
C GLN A 68 -26.69 -6.21 14.32
N TYR A 69 -25.50 -5.62 14.42
CA TYR A 69 -24.82 -4.95 13.33
C TYR A 69 -23.59 -5.75 12.93
N SER A 70 -23.53 -6.14 11.66
CA SER A 70 -22.34 -6.68 11.03
C SER A 70 -21.77 -5.65 10.06
N ILE A 71 -20.46 -5.67 9.88
CA ILE A 71 -19.79 -5.00 8.76
C ILE A 71 -19.67 -5.99 7.59
N ASP A 72 -19.74 -5.49 6.36
CA ASP A 72 -19.75 -6.34 5.17
C ASP A 72 -18.46 -7.13 5.02
N GLY A 73 -17.32 -6.54 5.40
CA GLY A 73 -16.11 -7.30 5.61
C GLY A 73 -15.02 -6.58 6.40
N VAL A 74 -13.98 -7.34 6.74
CA VAL A 74 -12.74 -6.85 7.32
C VAL A 74 -11.60 -7.37 6.46
N LEU A 75 -10.96 -6.44 5.76
CA LEU A 75 -9.78 -6.71 4.95
C LEU A 75 -8.55 -6.64 5.84
N THR A 76 -7.82 -7.75 5.96
CA THR A 76 -6.58 -7.82 6.74
C THR A 76 -5.41 -8.01 5.80
N PHE A 77 -4.43 -7.12 5.87
CA PHE A 77 -3.22 -7.22 5.07
C PHE A 77 -1.96 -6.95 5.88
N GLU A 78 -0.87 -7.52 5.43
CA GLU A 78 0.47 -7.28 5.96
C GLU A 78 1.00 -5.96 5.36
N HIS A 79 1.04 -4.89 6.14
CA HIS A 79 1.60 -3.61 5.71
C HIS A 79 3.12 -3.61 5.85
N ILE A 80 3.83 -3.61 4.73
CA ILE A 80 5.29 -3.71 4.62
C ILE A 80 5.91 -2.32 4.77
N HIS A 81 6.70 -2.11 5.83
CA HIS A 81 7.41 -0.86 6.15
C HIS A 81 8.84 -0.78 5.61
N CYS A 82 9.42 -1.92 5.22
CA CYS A 82 10.78 -2.00 4.67
C CYS A 82 10.80 -2.93 3.47
N VAL A 83 11.31 -2.43 2.34
CA VAL A 83 11.39 -3.17 1.07
C VAL A 83 12.84 -3.43 0.67
N LEU A 84 13.11 -4.64 0.16
CA LEU A 84 14.42 -5.04 -0.33
C LEU A 84 14.67 -4.37 -1.69
N ALA A 85 15.76 -3.63 -1.83
CA ALA A 85 16.12 -2.93 -3.06
C ALA A 85 16.17 -3.90 -4.26
N GLY A 86 15.51 -3.53 -5.36
CA GLY A 86 15.48 -4.33 -6.59
C GLY A 86 14.66 -5.63 -6.51
N SER A 87 13.90 -5.87 -5.43
CA SER A 87 13.08 -7.09 -5.28
C SER A 87 11.86 -7.16 -6.21
N GLY A 88 11.50 -6.06 -6.87
CA GLY A 88 10.38 -6.00 -7.81
C GLY A 88 10.44 -4.78 -8.73
N PRO A 89 9.62 -4.74 -9.79
CA PRO A 89 9.64 -3.67 -10.80
C PRO A 89 9.25 -2.30 -10.25
N GLU A 90 8.49 -2.26 -9.16
CA GLU A 90 8.02 -1.04 -8.51
C GLU A 90 8.90 -0.60 -7.33
N VAL A 91 9.89 -1.43 -6.96
CA VAL A 91 10.81 -1.14 -5.88
C VAL A 91 12.06 -0.47 -6.47
N PRO A 92 12.61 0.60 -5.85
CA PRO A 92 13.83 1.21 -6.34
C PRO A 92 14.97 0.19 -6.48
N PRO A 93 15.83 0.37 -7.49
CA PRO A 93 16.97 -0.52 -7.71
C PRO A 93 17.97 -0.42 -6.57
N LEU A 94 18.98 -1.29 -6.59
CA LEU A 94 20.14 -1.16 -5.71
C LEU A 94 20.77 0.23 -5.88
N PRO A 95 21.20 0.89 -4.79
CA PRO A 95 21.92 2.16 -4.91
C PRO A 95 23.21 1.96 -5.70
N GLU A 96 23.64 3.00 -6.43
CA GLU A 96 24.84 2.96 -7.29
C GLU A 96 26.14 2.77 -6.48
N PHE A 97 26.10 2.94 -5.17
CA PHE A 97 27.25 2.81 -4.28
C PHE A 97 27.62 1.34 -4.06
N HIS A 98 28.91 1.01 -4.28
CA HIS A 98 29.42 -0.35 -4.15
C HIS A 98 29.66 -0.76 -2.70
N THR A 99 29.86 0.19 -1.78
CA THR A 99 30.08 -0.09 -0.36
C THR A 99 29.32 0.84 0.56
N HIS A 100 28.85 0.28 1.68
CA HIS A 100 28.17 1.01 2.75
C HIS A 100 29.02 2.15 3.35
N THR A 101 30.34 2.00 3.32
CA THR A 101 31.32 2.97 3.82
C THR A 101 31.37 4.26 3.00
N GLU A 102 31.12 4.18 1.69
CA GLU A 102 31.04 5.34 0.80
C GLU A 102 29.75 6.16 1.05
N TYR A 103 28.69 5.49 1.51
CA TYR A 103 27.39 6.10 1.76
C TYR A 103 27.23 6.67 3.19
N GLN A 104 27.82 6.02 4.21
CA GLN A 104 27.70 6.39 5.62
C GLN A 104 29.02 6.80 6.27
N SER A 105 29.86 7.57 5.58
CA SER A 105 31.12 8.06 6.15
C SER A 105 30.98 9.01 7.36
N VAL A 106 29.76 9.27 7.85
CA VAL A 106 29.47 10.35 8.82
C VAL A 106 28.61 9.93 10.04
N THR A 107 27.72 8.94 9.95
CA THR A 107 26.58 8.86 10.90
C THR A 107 26.73 7.83 12.02
N HIS A 108 27.54 6.78 11.85
CA HIS A 108 27.75 5.69 12.83
C HIS A 108 26.46 5.07 13.41
N CYS A 109 25.29 5.25 12.78
CA CYS A 109 24.04 4.76 13.34
C CYS A 109 23.84 3.29 12.99
N HIS A 110 23.65 2.47 14.02
CA HIS A 110 23.37 1.05 13.89
C HIS A 110 22.24 0.65 14.86
N SER A 111 21.46 -0.36 14.47
CA SER A 111 20.46 -0.95 15.36
C SER A 111 21.07 -2.07 16.20
N ASP A 112 20.45 -2.33 17.36
CA ASP A 112 20.72 -3.55 18.12
C ASP A 112 20.32 -4.79 17.31
N LEU A 113 20.95 -5.91 17.64
CA LEU A 113 20.59 -7.21 17.10
C LEU A 113 19.12 -7.52 17.40
N ALA A 114 18.34 -7.71 16.35
CA ALA A 114 16.95 -8.14 16.43
C ALA A 114 16.80 -9.60 15.96
N THR A 115 15.95 -10.36 16.64
CA THR A 115 15.55 -11.70 16.20
C THR A 115 14.30 -11.58 15.34
N LEU A 116 14.42 -12.00 14.08
CA LEU A 116 13.29 -12.05 13.14
C LEU A 116 12.42 -13.28 13.40
N ALA A 117 13.05 -14.43 13.58
CA ALA A 117 12.39 -15.70 13.83
C ALA A 117 13.31 -16.57 14.66
N GLU A 118 12.75 -17.27 15.64
CA GLU A 118 13.50 -18.08 16.59
C GLU A 118 13.08 -19.55 16.50
N ASN A 119 14.05 -20.44 16.32
CA ASN A 119 13.87 -21.90 16.28
C ASN A 119 12.77 -22.35 15.30
N VAL A 120 12.72 -21.74 14.12
CA VAL A 120 11.72 -22.03 13.09
C VAL A 120 12.15 -23.18 12.18
N ALA A 121 11.18 -23.84 11.56
CA ALA A 121 11.45 -24.88 10.57
C ALA A 121 12.11 -24.30 9.30
N PRO A 122 12.85 -25.10 8.53
CA PRO A 122 13.49 -24.63 7.29
C PRO A 122 12.51 -24.01 6.30
N SER A 123 11.31 -24.59 6.16
CA SER A 123 10.26 -24.09 5.27
C SER A 123 9.75 -22.70 5.69
N GLU A 124 9.65 -22.47 7.00
CA GLU A 124 9.24 -21.18 7.54
C GLU A 124 10.33 -20.12 7.35
N ALA A 125 11.59 -20.47 7.57
CA ALA A 125 12.72 -19.58 7.29
C ALA A 125 12.79 -19.18 5.79
N VAL A 126 12.59 -20.15 4.89
CA VAL A 126 12.49 -19.90 3.44
C VAL A 126 11.33 -18.97 3.13
N ASN A 127 10.14 -19.24 3.69
CA ASN A 127 8.96 -18.41 3.45
C ASN A 127 9.15 -16.97 3.95
N LEU A 128 9.79 -16.77 5.11
CA LEU A 128 10.08 -15.43 5.64
C LEU A 128 11.03 -14.65 4.72
N LEU A 129 12.10 -15.29 4.24
CA LEU A 129 13.07 -14.66 3.34
C LEU A 129 12.50 -14.45 1.92
N ALA A 130 11.70 -15.38 1.41
CA ALA A 130 11.02 -15.23 0.13
C ALA A 130 10.00 -14.08 0.18
N ARG A 131 9.20 -14.04 1.26
CA ARG A 131 8.33 -12.89 1.53
C ARG A 131 9.16 -11.62 1.58
N ALA A 132 10.34 -11.67 2.20
CA ALA A 132 11.31 -10.58 2.29
C ALA A 132 11.74 -9.97 0.94
N GLY A 133 11.49 -10.68 -0.17
CA GLY A 133 11.86 -10.28 -1.52
C GLY A 133 13.16 -10.93 -2.00
N PHE A 134 13.78 -11.80 -1.19
CA PHE A 134 14.96 -12.55 -1.61
C PHE A 134 14.56 -13.63 -2.62
N ASP A 135 15.35 -13.77 -3.67
CA ASP A 135 15.23 -14.90 -4.59
C ASP A 135 15.79 -16.20 -3.98
N ALA A 136 15.58 -17.31 -4.67
CA ALA A 136 15.99 -18.63 -4.22
C ALA A 136 17.50 -18.78 -3.98
N ASP A 137 18.33 -18.04 -4.72
CA ASP A 137 19.79 -18.13 -4.58
C ASP A 137 20.27 -17.33 -3.36
N HIS A 138 19.74 -16.13 -3.16
CA HIS A 138 19.96 -15.35 -1.93
C HIS A 138 19.49 -16.09 -0.69
N ILE A 139 18.30 -16.72 -0.73
CA ILE A 139 17.78 -17.53 0.38
C ILE A 139 18.76 -18.67 0.71
N ARG A 140 19.23 -19.40 -0.30
CA ARG A 140 20.19 -20.50 -0.11
C ARG A 140 21.47 -19.99 0.52
N GLN A 141 22.01 -18.86 0.04
CA GLN A 141 23.21 -18.23 0.60
C GLN A 141 23.01 -17.86 2.07
N ILE A 142 21.92 -17.17 2.40
CA ILE A 142 21.61 -16.73 3.77
C ILE A 142 21.51 -17.91 4.73
N LEU A 143 20.82 -18.98 4.34
CA LEU A 143 20.62 -20.17 5.20
C LEU A 143 21.87 -21.06 5.33
N GLN A 144 22.85 -20.92 4.43
CA GLN A 144 24.12 -21.66 4.46
C GLN A 144 25.29 -20.85 5.03
N LEU A 145 25.03 -19.66 5.57
CA LEU A 145 26.05 -18.83 6.19
C LEU A 145 26.71 -19.55 7.38
N PRO A 146 28.04 -19.43 7.53
CA PRO A 146 28.71 -19.74 8.79
C PRO A 146 28.13 -18.93 9.96
N SER A 147 28.21 -19.45 11.18
CA SER A 147 27.57 -18.85 12.38
C SER A 147 28.01 -17.42 12.72
N GLN A 148 29.16 -16.98 12.20
CA GLN A 148 29.72 -15.63 12.38
C GLN A 148 29.56 -14.74 11.14
N ALA A 149 29.06 -15.29 10.03
CA ALA A 149 28.93 -14.58 8.77
C ALA A 149 27.60 -13.82 8.70
N TRP A 150 27.58 -12.82 7.82
CA TRP A 150 26.44 -11.96 7.57
C TRP A 150 26.22 -11.83 6.07
N HIS A 151 24.95 -11.84 5.66
CA HIS A 151 24.52 -11.44 4.34
C HIS A 151 24.14 -9.97 4.37
N HIS A 152 24.67 -9.19 3.44
CA HIS A 152 24.42 -7.76 3.35
C HIS A 152 23.48 -7.47 2.20
N SER A 153 22.46 -6.64 2.46
CA SER A 153 21.46 -6.27 1.46
C SER A 153 21.03 -4.82 1.65
N TRP A 154 20.62 -4.17 0.58
CA TRP A 154 20.14 -2.79 0.59
C TRP A 154 18.62 -2.73 0.70
N TRP A 155 18.13 -1.81 1.52
CA TRP A 155 16.71 -1.69 1.85
C TRP A 155 16.28 -0.24 1.83
N TYR A 156 14.99 -0.02 1.61
CA TYR A 156 14.34 1.26 1.76
C TYR A 156 13.27 1.15 2.85
N ALA A 157 13.22 2.11 3.77
CA ALA A 157 12.13 2.21 4.73
C ALA A 157 11.06 3.14 4.19
N LEU A 158 9.81 2.96 4.60
CA LEU A 158 8.75 3.93 4.35
C LEU A 158 8.77 4.99 5.43
N GLY A 159 8.84 6.25 4.99
CA GLY A 159 8.62 7.38 5.85
C GLY A 159 7.14 7.54 6.23
N PRO A 160 6.82 8.41 7.19
CA PRO A 160 5.44 8.67 7.63
C PRO A 160 4.52 9.16 6.50
N GLU A 161 5.11 9.79 5.49
CA GLU A 161 4.43 10.39 4.34
C GLU A 161 4.18 9.37 3.20
N GLY A 162 4.55 8.10 3.37
CA GLY A 162 4.41 7.05 2.34
C GLY A 162 5.48 7.10 1.24
N PHE A 163 6.53 7.91 1.41
CA PHE A 163 7.68 7.92 0.51
C PHE A 163 8.81 7.06 1.06
N LEU A 164 9.53 6.39 0.16
CA LEU A 164 10.73 5.64 0.52
C LEU A 164 11.83 6.60 0.99
N THR A 165 12.44 6.28 2.12
CA THR A 165 13.56 7.03 2.70
C THR A 165 14.84 6.82 1.90
N VAL A 166 15.92 7.46 2.35
CA VAL A 166 17.27 7.05 1.94
C VAL A 166 17.50 5.54 2.20
N PRO A 167 18.26 4.85 1.33
CA PRO A 167 18.55 3.44 1.51
C PRO A 167 19.40 3.19 2.76
N PHE A 168 19.20 2.03 3.38
CA PHE A 168 19.98 1.54 4.51
C PHE A 168 20.47 0.12 4.24
N GLN A 169 21.52 -0.31 4.96
CA GLN A 169 22.04 -1.66 4.80
C GLN A 169 21.55 -2.55 5.93
N ARG A 170 20.97 -3.70 5.57
CA ARG A 170 20.56 -4.74 6.52
C ARG A 170 21.52 -5.90 6.46
N HIS A 171 22.00 -6.29 7.62
CA HIS A 171 22.89 -7.42 7.81
C HIS A 171 22.03 -8.54 8.38
N ILE A 172 21.85 -9.61 7.62
CA ILE A 172 21.05 -10.78 8.01
C ILE A 172 21.99 -11.94 8.29
N ARG A 173 21.73 -12.69 9.35
CA ARG A 173 22.39 -13.97 9.61
C ARG A 173 21.37 -15.05 9.94
N SER A 174 21.76 -16.28 9.65
CA SER A 174 21.03 -17.48 10.09
C SER A 174 21.89 -18.26 11.08
N ARG A 175 21.23 -18.92 12.02
CA ARG A 175 21.85 -19.90 12.93
C ARG A 175 21.09 -21.20 12.79
N CYS A 176 21.75 -22.24 12.29
CA CYS A 176 21.21 -23.59 12.21
C CYS A 176 21.56 -24.35 13.50
N PHE A 177 20.57 -25.00 14.11
CA PHE A 177 20.75 -25.82 15.30
C PHE A 177 20.79 -27.31 14.94
N ALA A 178 21.24 -28.14 15.90
CA ALA A 178 21.40 -29.57 15.69
C ALA A 178 20.08 -30.31 15.40
N ASP A 179 18.95 -29.73 15.80
CA ASP A 179 17.60 -30.23 15.50
C ASP A 179 17.09 -29.83 14.10
N GLY A 180 17.90 -29.13 13.32
CA GLY A 180 17.56 -28.67 11.97
C GLY A 180 16.71 -27.40 11.95
N THR A 181 16.47 -26.76 13.09
CA THR A 181 15.77 -25.47 13.17
C THR A 181 16.71 -24.30 12.90
N PHE A 182 16.12 -23.17 12.53
CA PHE A 182 16.82 -21.94 12.21
C PHE A 182 16.40 -20.79 13.12
N THR A 183 17.36 -19.97 13.53
CA THR A 183 17.10 -18.63 14.06
C THR A 183 17.63 -17.59 13.09
N LEU A 184 16.75 -16.70 12.63
CA LEU A 184 17.08 -15.58 11.74
C LEU A 184 17.21 -14.31 12.57
N GLN A 185 18.31 -13.58 12.38
CA GLN A 185 18.57 -12.33 13.08
C GLN A 185 19.08 -11.29 12.12
N PHE A 186 18.85 -10.03 12.44
CA PHE A 186 19.33 -8.92 11.65
C PHE A 186 19.78 -7.74 12.53
N LYS A 187 20.56 -6.87 11.92
CA LYS A 187 20.84 -5.52 12.39
C LYS A 187 20.91 -4.61 11.17
N ASP A 188 20.73 -3.33 11.40
CA ASP A 188 20.64 -2.32 10.35
C ASP A 188 21.69 -1.25 10.60
N ASP A 189 22.35 -0.84 9.53
CA ASP A 189 23.17 0.35 9.51
C ASP A 189 22.45 1.43 8.67
N TYR A 190 22.19 2.60 9.24
CA TYR A 190 21.32 3.64 8.65
C TYR A 190 21.90 5.05 8.77
N ALA A 191 21.45 5.96 7.89
CA ALA A 191 22.04 7.29 7.78
C ALA A 191 21.39 8.34 8.70
N GLN A 192 20.07 8.26 8.92
CA GLN A 192 19.33 9.29 9.65
C GLN A 192 18.44 8.64 10.69
N ASP A 193 17.26 8.19 10.28
CA ASP A 193 16.27 7.60 11.17
C ASP A 193 16.41 6.09 11.22
N ARG A 194 16.17 5.53 12.41
CA ARG A 194 16.14 4.08 12.61
C ARG A 194 14.99 3.49 11.79
N PRO A 195 15.25 2.52 10.90
CA PRO A 195 14.19 1.88 10.12
C PRO A 195 13.22 1.14 11.05
N HIS A 196 11.95 1.12 10.63
CA HIS A 196 10.87 0.46 11.37
C HIS A 196 11.01 -1.06 11.30
N GLY A 197 11.67 -1.68 12.28
CA GLY A 197 11.72 -3.14 12.45
C GLY A 197 12.12 -3.92 11.18
N PHE A 198 11.86 -5.23 11.16
CA PHE A 198 12.20 -6.03 9.97
C PHE A 198 11.26 -5.74 8.81
N ARG A 199 9.94 -5.73 9.00
CA ARG A 199 9.11 -5.68 7.81
C ARG A 199 7.68 -5.26 7.92
N SER A 200 6.89 -5.76 8.86
CA SER A 200 5.46 -5.72 8.61
C SER A 200 4.58 -5.69 9.84
N GLN A 201 3.45 -4.98 9.68
CA GLN A 201 2.39 -4.92 10.67
C GLN A 201 1.10 -5.37 10.03
N SER A 202 0.37 -6.26 10.72
CA SER A 202 -0.98 -6.62 10.28
C SER A 202 -1.88 -5.40 10.44
N GLN A 203 -2.48 -4.95 9.35
CA GLN A 203 -3.49 -3.89 9.34
C GLN A 203 -4.85 -4.49 9.00
N ALA A 204 -5.88 -4.04 9.71
CA ALA A 204 -7.26 -4.42 9.48
C ALA A 204 -8.07 -3.19 9.08
N VAL A 205 -8.70 -3.25 7.92
CA VAL A 205 -9.52 -2.17 7.36
C VAL A 205 -10.95 -2.66 7.24
N PRO A 206 -11.93 -2.02 7.90
CA PRO A 206 -13.34 -2.34 7.70
C PRO A 206 -13.75 -1.96 6.27
N VAL A 207 -14.43 -2.89 5.60
CA VAL A 207 -14.98 -2.72 4.25
C VAL A 207 -16.49 -2.71 4.35
N MET A 208 -17.13 -1.67 3.84
CA MET A 208 -18.58 -1.59 3.75
C MET A 208 -19.00 -1.40 2.30
N VAL A 209 -20.11 -2.00 1.92
CA VAL A 209 -20.80 -1.71 0.67
C VAL A 209 -21.85 -0.64 0.96
N HIS A 210 -21.89 0.40 0.12
CA HIS A 210 -22.86 1.47 0.27
C HIS A 210 -24.30 0.94 0.31
N GLN A 211 -25.07 1.40 1.28
CA GLN A 211 -26.49 1.07 1.39
C GLN A 211 -27.32 2.27 0.96
N ASP A 212 -27.94 2.17 -0.22
CA ASP A 212 -28.78 3.23 -0.80
C ASP A 212 -30.05 3.50 0.02
N SER A 213 -30.46 2.54 0.87
CA SER A 213 -31.58 2.71 1.79
C SER A 213 -31.24 3.57 3.01
N LEU A 214 -29.97 3.90 3.22
CA LEU A 214 -29.50 4.69 4.37
C LEU A 214 -29.03 6.06 3.92
N SER A 215 -29.18 7.03 4.82
CA SER A 215 -28.55 8.34 4.64
C SER A 215 -27.02 8.26 4.76
N PHE A 216 -26.32 9.23 4.18
CA PHE A 216 -24.88 9.43 4.33
C PHE A 216 -24.41 9.33 5.80
N GLY A 217 -25.12 10.02 6.71
CA GLY A 217 -24.76 10.03 8.13
C GLY A 217 -24.89 8.66 8.79
N GLU A 218 -25.86 7.85 8.40
CA GLU A 218 -26.04 6.49 8.90
C GLU A 218 -24.96 5.54 8.38
N ASN A 219 -24.65 5.61 7.08
CA ASN A 219 -23.53 4.87 6.47
C ASN A 219 -22.20 5.20 7.15
N LEU A 220 -21.90 6.50 7.33
CA LEU A 220 -20.69 6.95 8.01
C LEU A 220 -20.65 6.52 9.48
N THR A 221 -21.78 6.56 10.18
CA THR A 221 -21.87 6.11 11.59
C THR A 221 -21.53 4.63 11.73
N ARG A 222 -21.99 3.79 10.80
CA ARG A 222 -21.67 2.35 10.78
C ARG A 222 -20.19 2.11 10.54
N LEU A 223 -19.60 2.78 9.55
CA LEU A 223 -18.16 2.71 9.28
C LEU A 223 -17.32 3.15 10.49
N ASN A 224 -17.65 4.28 11.10
CA ASN A 224 -16.95 4.79 12.27
C ASN A 224 -17.10 3.92 13.52
N ARG A 225 -18.18 3.13 13.60
CA ARG A 225 -18.32 2.11 14.65
C ARG A 225 -17.36 0.95 14.39
N ALA A 226 -17.35 0.40 13.18
CA ALA A 226 -16.43 -0.69 12.82
C ALA A 226 -14.96 -0.30 13.00
N ARG A 227 -14.58 0.93 12.60
CA ARG A 227 -13.23 1.47 12.82
C ARG A 227 -12.81 1.50 14.27
N ARG A 228 -13.69 1.99 15.16
CA ARG A 228 -13.40 2.05 16.60
C ARG A 228 -13.20 0.67 17.20
N GLU A 229 -14.01 -0.30 16.78
CA GLU A 229 -13.89 -1.66 17.29
C GLU A 229 -12.61 -2.37 16.80
N LEU A 230 -12.20 -2.11 15.56
CA LEU A 230 -10.96 -2.64 14.99
C LEU A 230 -9.70 -1.85 15.40
N ASN A 231 -9.85 -0.79 16.21
CA ASN A 231 -8.79 0.17 16.54
C ASN A 231 -8.08 0.75 15.29
N GLY A 232 -8.84 0.91 14.20
CA GLY A 232 -8.34 1.35 12.90
C GLY A 232 -8.60 2.84 12.60
N SER A 233 -7.64 3.50 11.97
CA SER A 233 -7.75 4.91 11.54
C SER A 233 -8.33 5.08 10.13
N GLN A 234 -8.41 4.02 9.33
CA GLN A 234 -8.90 4.03 7.95
C GLN A 234 -10.10 3.09 7.78
N ALA A 235 -10.89 3.31 6.73
CA ALA A 235 -11.97 2.42 6.29
C ALA A 235 -12.10 2.44 4.77
N LEU A 236 -12.71 1.41 4.20
CA LEU A 236 -13.05 1.32 2.78
C LEU A 236 -14.56 1.28 2.57
N LEU A 237 -15.06 2.10 1.67
CA LEU A 237 -16.44 2.09 1.20
C LEU A 237 -16.46 1.74 -0.28
N ILE A 238 -17.16 0.67 -0.63
CA ILE A 238 -17.47 0.29 -2.02
C ILE A 238 -18.79 0.95 -2.37
N ALA A 239 -18.75 1.97 -3.23
CA ALA A 239 -19.93 2.73 -3.60
C ALA A 239 -19.90 3.04 -5.10
N PRO A 240 -20.88 2.54 -5.89
CA PRO A 240 -20.90 2.80 -7.33
C PRO A 240 -21.32 4.24 -7.65
N ASP A 241 -22.25 4.81 -6.89
CA ASP A 241 -22.85 6.11 -7.17
C ASP A 241 -22.85 6.94 -5.86
N LEU A 242 -22.04 7.99 -5.80
CA LEU A 242 -22.00 8.95 -4.69
C LEU A 242 -22.08 10.37 -5.26
N THR A 243 -22.73 11.27 -4.53
CA THR A 243 -22.69 12.70 -4.85
C THR A 243 -21.30 13.28 -4.52
N GLU A 244 -20.92 14.40 -5.14
CA GLU A 244 -19.64 15.07 -4.86
C GLU A 244 -19.49 15.46 -3.38
N LEU A 245 -20.58 15.89 -2.75
CA LEU A 245 -20.59 16.25 -1.34
C LEU A 245 -20.35 15.03 -0.43
N GLU A 246 -20.93 13.88 -0.76
CA GLU A 246 -20.71 12.64 -0.01
C GLU A 246 -19.28 12.15 -0.17
N ILE A 247 -18.73 12.22 -1.40
CA ILE A 247 -17.32 11.90 -1.66
C ILE A 247 -16.43 12.76 -0.76
N GLU A 248 -16.59 14.08 -0.76
CA GLU A 248 -15.78 14.95 0.10
C GLU A 248 -15.99 14.69 1.59
N GLY A 249 -17.23 14.38 1.99
CA GLY A 249 -17.57 13.99 3.35
C GLY A 249 -16.82 12.74 3.81
N TYR A 250 -16.80 11.67 2.99
CA TYR A 250 -16.09 10.44 3.29
C TYR A 250 -14.58 10.63 3.32
N LEU A 251 -14.01 11.34 2.33
CA LEU A 251 -12.57 11.59 2.24
C LEU A 251 -12.05 12.36 3.48
N ARG A 252 -12.78 13.40 3.93
CA ARG A 252 -12.42 14.16 5.14
C ARG A 252 -12.51 13.36 6.43
N GLN A 253 -13.16 12.20 6.39
CA GLN A 253 -13.30 11.28 7.52
C GLN A 253 -12.32 10.11 7.41
N ASN A 254 -11.32 10.14 6.53
CA ASN A 254 -10.38 9.04 6.27
C ASN A 254 -11.08 7.75 5.82
N VAL A 255 -12.12 7.87 5.00
CA VAL A 255 -12.76 6.74 4.33
C VAL A 255 -12.30 6.73 2.87
N SER A 256 -11.64 5.64 2.49
CA SER A 256 -11.26 5.34 1.14
C SER A 256 -12.45 4.82 0.34
N LEU A 257 -12.54 5.22 -0.92
CA LEU A 257 -13.67 4.93 -1.81
C LEU A 257 -13.20 4.01 -2.94
N SER A 258 -13.89 2.90 -3.15
CA SER A 258 -13.69 2.02 -4.32
C SER A 258 -14.91 2.09 -5.25
N ASN A 259 -14.64 2.19 -6.55
CA ASN A 259 -15.62 2.28 -7.63
C ASN A 259 -16.61 3.48 -7.64
N PRO A 260 -16.30 4.70 -7.13
CA PRO A 260 -17.21 5.82 -7.34
C PRO A 260 -17.24 6.20 -8.83
N ARG A 261 -18.38 6.07 -9.50
CA ARG A 261 -18.58 6.68 -10.82
C ARG A 261 -18.22 8.16 -10.71
N GLY A 262 -17.30 8.63 -11.56
CA GLY A 262 -16.87 10.03 -11.56
C GLY A 262 -15.48 10.29 -10.99
N LEU A 263 -14.70 9.26 -10.61
CA LEU A 263 -13.27 9.42 -10.34
C LEU A 263 -12.41 9.63 -11.61
N GLN A 264 -12.85 10.51 -12.51
CA GLN A 264 -11.96 11.31 -13.35
C GLN A 264 -11.62 12.62 -12.62
N ARG A 265 -11.27 12.55 -11.32
CA ARG A 265 -10.47 13.63 -10.75
C ARG A 265 -9.08 13.45 -11.35
N SER A 266 -8.85 14.13 -12.45
CA SER A 266 -7.50 14.36 -12.92
C SER A 266 -6.74 15.01 -11.77
N LEU A 267 -5.84 14.26 -11.14
CA LEU A 267 -4.90 14.75 -10.14
C LEU A 267 -3.90 15.75 -10.74
N THR A 268 -4.02 16.09 -12.04
CA THR A 268 -3.43 17.30 -12.59
C THR A 268 -4.25 18.50 -12.12
N ALA A 269 -3.64 19.35 -11.30
CA ALA A 269 -4.16 20.67 -11.04
C ALA A 269 -4.39 21.37 -12.40
N HIS A 270 -5.65 21.59 -12.77
CA HIS A 270 -6.01 22.31 -14.00
C HIS A 270 -5.88 23.81 -13.71
N CYS A 271 -4.65 24.28 -13.53
CA CYS A 271 -4.41 25.67 -13.19
C CYS A 271 -4.84 26.65 -14.30
N ARG A 272 -5.17 26.15 -15.51
CA ARG A 272 -5.92 26.86 -16.56
C ARG A 272 -7.31 27.36 -16.15
N LEU A 273 -7.98 26.67 -15.24
CA LEU A 273 -9.34 26.99 -14.79
C LEU A 273 -9.34 27.66 -13.41
N CYS A 274 -8.16 27.92 -12.82
CA CYS A 274 -8.07 28.67 -11.58
C CYS A 274 -8.57 30.10 -11.84
N HIS A 275 -9.34 30.69 -10.93
CA HIS A 275 -9.84 32.08 -11.06
C HIS A 275 -9.06 33.08 -10.19
N ARG A 276 -7.95 32.62 -9.58
CA ARG A 276 -7.07 33.47 -8.78
C ARG A 276 -5.91 33.91 -9.65
N ASP A 277 -6.00 35.13 -10.18
CA ASP A 277 -4.97 35.74 -11.04
C ASP A 277 -3.61 35.87 -10.33
N LEU A 278 -3.59 35.89 -9.00
CA LEU A 278 -2.37 35.96 -8.18
C LEU A 278 -1.70 34.59 -7.96
N CYS A 279 -2.26 33.50 -8.48
CA CYS A 279 -1.65 32.18 -8.40
C CYS A 279 -0.52 32.06 -9.43
N PRO A 280 0.73 31.73 -9.04
CA PRO A 280 1.87 31.64 -9.97
C PRO A 280 1.76 30.48 -10.98
N LEU A 281 0.78 29.57 -10.79
CA LEU A 281 0.50 28.47 -11.72
C LEU A 281 -0.73 28.75 -12.60
N HIS A 282 -1.42 29.89 -12.42
CA HIS A 282 -2.59 30.26 -13.21
C HIS A 282 -2.31 30.23 -14.71
N GLY A 283 -3.10 29.47 -15.47
CA GLY A 283 -2.93 29.29 -16.93
C GLY A 283 -1.98 28.16 -17.37
N VAL A 284 -1.32 27.46 -16.44
CA VAL A 284 -0.31 26.44 -16.76
C VAL A 284 -0.87 25.01 -16.57
N ASP A 285 -0.57 24.09 -17.49
CA ASP A 285 -1.08 22.69 -17.46
C ASP A 285 -0.23 21.75 -16.57
N SER A 286 0.92 22.22 -16.10
CA SER A 286 1.92 21.43 -15.39
C SER A 286 1.57 21.25 -13.91
N SER A 287 1.63 20.00 -13.42
CA SER A 287 1.64 19.69 -11.98
C SER A 287 2.70 20.54 -11.24
N PRO A 288 2.44 21.00 -9.99
CA PRO A 288 3.44 21.73 -9.18
C PRO A 288 4.79 21.02 -9.10
N VAL A 289 4.77 19.68 -9.15
CA VAL A 289 5.96 18.81 -9.11
C VAL A 289 6.81 18.95 -10.40
N MET A 290 6.17 19.12 -11.56
CA MET A 290 6.85 19.34 -12.84
C MET A 290 7.44 20.75 -12.92
N ALA A 291 6.71 21.76 -12.42
CA ALA A 291 7.19 23.14 -12.39
C ALA A 291 8.43 23.31 -11.49
N CYS A 292 8.47 22.64 -10.32
CA CYS A 292 9.63 22.60 -9.44
C CYS A 292 10.82 21.83 -10.05
N ARG A 293 10.59 20.75 -10.82
CA ARG A 293 11.67 20.02 -11.51
C ARG A 293 12.32 20.81 -12.65
N SER A 294 11.59 21.72 -13.28
CA SER A 294 12.11 22.61 -14.33
C SER A 294 12.69 23.93 -13.80
N PHE A 295 12.66 24.17 -12.49
CA PHE A 295 13.21 25.38 -11.90
C PHE A 295 14.74 25.29 -11.84
N LEU A 296 15.40 25.88 -12.83
CA LEU A 296 16.81 26.25 -12.73
C LEU A 296 16.88 27.57 -11.97
N PRO A 297 17.53 27.65 -10.79
CA PRO A 297 17.76 28.92 -10.14
C PRO A 297 18.57 29.80 -11.09
N ALA A 298 18.11 31.05 -11.28
CA ALA A 298 18.80 32.01 -12.12
C ALA A 298 20.28 32.08 -11.73
N GLU A 299 21.13 32.00 -12.75
CA GLU A 299 22.57 32.08 -12.66
C GLU A 299 22.97 33.15 -11.64
N ALA A 300 23.79 32.75 -10.67
CA ALA A 300 24.46 33.68 -9.78
C ALA A 300 25.32 34.60 -10.65
N VAL A 301 24.80 35.80 -10.91
CA VAL A 301 25.58 36.91 -11.44
C VAL A 301 26.69 37.18 -10.43
N ILE A 302 27.92 36.83 -10.80
CA ILE A 302 29.14 37.38 -10.20
C ILE A 302 29.38 38.76 -10.83
#